data_AF-A0A365NFW3-F1
#
_entry.id   AF-A0A365NFW3-F1
#
_cell.length_a   1.000
_cell.length_b   1.000
_cell.length_c   1.000
_cell.angle_alpha   90.00
_cell.angle_beta   90.00
_cell.angle_gamma   90.00
#
_symmetry.space_group_name_H-M   'P 1'
#
loop_
_entity.id
_entity.type
_entity.pdbx_description
1 polymer ?
#
loop_
_entity_poly.entity_id
_entity_poly.type
_entity_poly.pdbx_seq_one_letter_code
_entity_poly.pdbx_strand_id
1 'polypeptide(L)'
;MSDYKIHWGLWYNYSVDSEQLTLPAFVGSILVASTSTFIAIAGGQLWSLIAFIVYYCRANPGEPHDGIHISQQALYKNISSPLGLVWSLIKGNIVYAGLESWKKWWKRRASPYTTRRKRRLCLFGGLPTFVWLIYTAAGPASPFLTTHPVYKGNEVLAKSQNCGFEQWNRSTSQGNIAFQKNSLRIASEALTYVNNCYNSTDALSCSVLPRQNLDYAVYQISDCPFGSRCKVSPITMETGWMDSHEDFGMNAPVSDRVQMRKQATCAAVDVRDLTTLASIGNGLFRYEYDLGPVEGLSENYTAYAVERQAPDYVGYNIQPYYAFQGVDGPWTPIADFNSSDGDVSLFVIQFGIIKYESKVTDPLFSATKPLNDTSFFTPDMPAGLMACIDRYQLQNPSGSIQTTMGSVKQVTGQFQKLNFNNAQMAAATRFMLPSSLTEMYNAVNGLGVAALRAQRNVFSSVSVGLPSDQWLAEARGWFETTLAMYQLRVVSFAFKDDSQLDPYMRLNLDLLTSQKTNITSDLESMCSQQKLRNIAKWQTFSIAGLAIIAGIGGGIIILSLAVEGDDVI
;
A
#
# COMPACT_ATOMS: atom_id res chain seq x y z
N MET A 1 -3.67 6.65 13.21
CA MET A 1 -2.49 6.79 12.32
C MET A 1 -1.95 8.19 12.43
N SER A 2 -0.64 8.32 12.62
CA SER A 2 0.06 9.61 12.73
C SER A 2 -0.10 10.42 11.43
N ASP A 3 -0.33 11.73 11.53
CA ASP A 3 -0.43 12.62 10.36
C ASP A 3 0.97 12.88 9.81
N TYR A 4 1.38 12.12 8.80
CA TYR A 4 2.69 12.26 8.15
C TYR A 4 2.83 13.65 7.50
N LYS A 5 3.92 14.37 7.79
CA LYS A 5 4.22 15.61 7.06
C LYS A 5 4.69 15.26 5.66
N ILE A 6 4.13 15.95 4.66
CA ILE A 6 4.40 15.71 3.24
C ILE A 6 5.29 16.82 2.69
N HIS A 7 6.19 16.46 1.77
CA HIS A 7 7.04 17.38 1.06
C HIS A 7 6.22 18.22 0.08
N TRP A 8 6.24 19.54 0.27
CA TRP A 8 5.63 20.49 -0.65
C TRP A 8 6.71 21.02 -1.60
N GLY A 9 6.62 20.65 -2.87
CA GLY A 9 7.54 21.12 -3.91
C GLY A 9 7.88 20.06 -4.94
N LEU A 10 8.97 20.31 -5.66
CA LEU A 10 9.51 19.43 -6.69
C LEU A 10 10.23 18.23 -6.05
N TRP A 11 10.05 17.06 -6.64
CA TRP A 11 10.80 15.86 -6.31
C TRP A 11 10.87 14.90 -7.50
N TYR A 12 11.87 14.02 -7.52
CA TYR A 12 12.03 13.05 -8.58
C TYR A 12 11.30 11.75 -8.23
N ASN A 13 10.38 11.28 -9.08
CA ASN A 13 9.70 10.00 -8.86
C ASN A 13 10.31 8.91 -9.76
N TYR A 14 11.04 7.97 -9.15
CA TYR A 14 11.65 6.85 -9.85
C TYR A 14 10.64 5.77 -10.32
N SER A 15 9.36 5.86 -9.94
CA SER A 15 8.30 5.01 -10.52
C SER A 15 8.03 5.36 -11.99
N VAL A 16 8.16 6.64 -12.32
CA VAL A 16 7.80 7.23 -13.63
C VAL A 16 8.97 7.97 -14.27
N ASP A 17 10.16 7.83 -13.68
CA ASP A 17 11.43 8.42 -14.11
C ASP A 17 11.31 9.90 -14.49
N SER A 18 10.61 10.69 -13.66
CA SER A 18 10.31 12.09 -13.96
C SER A 18 10.13 12.96 -12.72
N GLU A 19 10.35 14.27 -12.90
CA GLU A 19 10.07 15.28 -11.88
C GLU A 19 8.57 15.47 -11.67
N GLN A 20 8.19 15.49 -10.40
CA GLN A 20 6.83 15.63 -9.92
C GLN A 20 6.74 16.85 -8.98
N LEU A 21 5.58 17.50 -8.98
CA LEU A 21 5.28 18.62 -8.11
C LEU A 21 4.14 18.24 -7.18
N THR A 22 4.41 18.18 -5.88
CA THR A 22 3.38 17.92 -4.86
C THR A 22 2.91 19.22 -4.24
N LEU A 23 1.59 19.45 -4.26
CA LEU A 23 0.92 20.64 -3.74
C LEU A 23 -0.23 20.26 -2.79
N PRO A 24 -0.60 21.13 -1.83
CA PRO A 24 -1.83 20.98 -1.08
C PRO A 24 -3.03 20.95 -2.03
N ALA A 25 -4.05 20.13 -1.74
CA ALA A 25 -5.18 19.91 -2.64
C ALA A 25 -5.90 21.21 -3.08
N PHE A 26 -5.97 22.22 -2.21
CA PHE A 26 -6.52 23.54 -2.55
C PHE A 26 -5.70 24.24 -3.65
N VAL A 27 -4.38 24.30 -3.49
CA VAL A 27 -3.48 24.93 -4.47
C VAL A 27 -3.43 24.11 -5.77
N GLY A 28 -3.41 22.79 -5.66
CA GLY A 28 -3.48 21.89 -6.82
C GLY A 28 -4.78 22.08 -7.62
N SER A 29 -5.91 22.30 -6.95
CA SER A 29 -7.19 22.59 -7.62
C SER A 29 -7.16 23.92 -8.40
N ILE A 30 -6.46 24.93 -7.88
CA ILE A 30 -6.22 26.21 -8.59
C ILE A 30 -5.35 25.97 -9.83
N LEU A 31 -4.31 25.16 -9.72
CA LEU A 31 -3.44 24.81 -10.84
C LEU A 31 -4.23 24.09 -11.94
N VAL A 32 -5.05 23.09 -11.58
CA VAL A 32 -5.93 22.37 -12.52
C VAL A 32 -6.88 23.33 -13.23
N ALA A 33 -7.53 24.24 -12.48
CA ALA A 33 -8.44 25.24 -13.07
C ALA A 33 -7.70 26.19 -14.02
N SER A 34 -6.49 26.61 -13.66
CA SER A 34 -5.63 27.48 -14.47
C SER A 34 -5.19 26.79 -15.76
N THR A 35 -4.75 25.53 -15.68
CA THR A 35 -4.35 24.73 -16.84
C THR A 35 -5.54 24.43 -17.76
N SER A 36 -6.71 24.12 -17.20
CA SER A 36 -7.95 23.94 -17.98
C SER A 36 -8.32 25.20 -18.74
N THR A 37 -8.25 26.36 -18.07
CA THR A 37 -8.49 27.68 -18.70
C THR A 37 -7.44 27.99 -19.77
N PHE A 38 -6.18 27.64 -19.55
CA PHE A 38 -5.12 27.84 -20.53
C PHE A 38 -5.31 26.97 -21.79
N ILE A 39 -5.63 25.68 -21.61
CA ILE A 39 -6.00 24.77 -22.71
C ILE A 39 -7.21 25.34 -23.45
N ALA A 40 -8.17 25.91 -22.72
CA ALA A 40 -9.32 26.58 -23.29
C ALA A 40 -8.89 27.77 -24.20
N ILE A 41 -8.02 28.64 -23.72
CA ILE A 41 -7.55 29.76 -24.55
C ILE A 41 -6.79 29.25 -25.78
N ALA A 42 -5.86 28.33 -25.61
CA ALA A 42 -5.05 27.78 -26.69
C ALA A 42 -5.88 27.09 -27.78
N GLY A 43 -6.89 26.31 -27.41
CA GLY A 43 -7.72 25.65 -28.42
C GLY A 43 -8.67 26.59 -29.16
N GLY A 44 -9.07 27.72 -28.55
CA GLY A 44 -9.73 28.81 -29.26
C GLY A 44 -8.83 29.41 -30.34
N GLN A 45 -7.57 29.67 -30.00
CA GLN A 45 -6.57 30.19 -30.95
C GLN A 45 -6.21 29.17 -32.04
N LEU A 46 -6.13 27.88 -31.70
CA LEU A 46 -5.96 26.80 -32.68
C LEU A 46 -7.10 26.80 -33.70
N TRP A 47 -8.34 27.03 -33.25
CA TRP A 47 -9.47 27.15 -34.16
C TRP A 47 -9.33 28.35 -35.10
N SER A 48 -8.92 29.52 -34.62
CA SER A 48 -8.65 30.69 -35.47
C SER A 48 -7.66 30.36 -36.59
N LEU A 49 -6.54 29.69 -36.24
CA LEU A 49 -5.54 29.23 -37.22
C LEU A 49 -6.13 28.26 -38.25
N ILE A 50 -6.90 27.26 -37.80
CA ILE A 50 -7.55 26.28 -38.70
C ILE A 50 -8.53 27.00 -39.63
N ALA A 51 -9.32 27.92 -39.11
CA ALA A 51 -10.29 28.68 -39.90
C ALA A 51 -9.60 29.55 -40.95
N PHE A 52 -8.49 30.20 -40.59
CA PHE A 52 -7.64 30.95 -41.51
C PHE A 52 -7.05 30.08 -42.62
N ILE A 53 -6.46 28.92 -42.28
CA ILE A 53 -5.89 27.98 -43.27
C ILE A 53 -6.97 27.51 -44.24
N VAL A 54 -8.15 27.13 -43.74
CA VAL A 54 -9.28 26.72 -44.58
C VAL A 54 -9.75 27.85 -45.49
N TYR A 55 -9.80 29.09 -44.99
CA TYR A 55 -10.12 30.27 -45.80
C TYR A 55 -9.08 30.50 -46.90
N TYR A 56 -7.78 30.49 -46.55
CA TYR A 56 -6.67 30.79 -47.45
C TYR A 56 -6.52 29.73 -48.54
N CYS A 57 -6.53 28.44 -48.20
CA CYS A 57 -6.47 27.35 -49.18
C CYS A 57 -7.64 27.33 -50.17
N ARG A 58 -8.73 28.03 -49.86
CA ARG A 58 -9.92 28.15 -50.72
C ARG A 58 -9.98 29.47 -51.47
N ALA A 59 -9.11 30.42 -51.15
CA ALA A 59 -9.02 31.69 -51.85
C ALA A 59 -8.31 31.49 -53.19
N ASN A 60 -9.02 30.94 -54.19
CA ASN A 60 -8.53 30.79 -55.56
C ASN A 60 -9.13 31.89 -56.46
N PRO A 61 -8.37 32.95 -56.80
CA PRO A 61 -8.88 34.07 -57.60
C PRO A 61 -9.18 33.71 -59.06
N GLY A 62 -8.75 32.54 -59.55
CA GLY A 62 -8.88 32.12 -60.95
C GLY A 62 -10.06 31.19 -61.29
N GLU A 63 -10.82 30.70 -60.31
CA GLU A 63 -11.90 29.73 -60.56
C GLU A 63 -13.30 30.32 -60.30
N PRO A 64 -14.31 30.05 -61.16
CA PRO A 64 -15.68 30.43 -60.89
C PRO A 64 -16.27 29.57 -59.76
N HIS A 65 -16.59 30.22 -58.64
CA HIS A 65 -17.14 29.58 -57.45
C HIS A 65 -18.67 29.78 -57.35
N ASP A 66 -19.38 28.78 -56.81
CA ASP A 66 -20.81 28.90 -56.54
C ASP A 66 -21.09 29.71 -55.25
N GLY A 67 -22.31 30.26 -55.11
CA GLY A 67 -22.67 31.09 -53.95
C GLY A 67 -22.63 30.35 -52.60
N ILE A 68 -22.71 29.00 -52.62
CA ILE A 68 -22.54 28.19 -51.41
C ILE A 68 -21.06 28.17 -50.99
N HIS A 69 -20.15 28.05 -51.95
CA HIS A 69 -18.72 28.11 -51.70
C HIS A 69 -18.34 29.46 -51.08
N ILE A 70 -18.79 30.56 -51.68
CA ILE A 70 -18.46 31.92 -51.23
C ILE A 70 -19.05 32.19 -49.84
N SER A 71 -20.31 31.79 -49.59
CA SER A 71 -20.92 31.95 -48.26
C SER A 71 -20.21 31.12 -47.19
N GLN A 72 -19.81 29.89 -47.48
CA GLN A 72 -19.02 29.08 -46.54
C GLN A 72 -17.67 29.72 -46.24
N GLN A 73 -16.96 30.20 -47.27
CA GLN A 73 -15.67 30.87 -47.10
C GLN A 73 -15.79 32.15 -46.26
N ALA A 74 -16.82 32.96 -46.49
CA ALA A 74 -17.10 34.15 -45.69
C ALA A 74 -17.44 33.81 -44.23
N LEU A 75 -18.14 32.70 -43.98
CA LEU A 75 -18.44 32.24 -42.62
C LEU A 75 -17.16 31.81 -41.88
N TYR A 76 -16.26 31.07 -42.54
CA TYR A 76 -14.97 30.67 -41.95
C TYR A 76 -14.07 31.88 -41.64
N LYS A 77 -14.13 32.96 -42.44
CA LYS A 77 -13.38 34.20 -42.18
C LYS A 77 -13.94 35.00 -41.00
N ASN A 78 -15.26 35.09 -40.87
CA ASN A 78 -15.90 36.04 -39.94
C ASN A 78 -16.33 35.43 -38.60
N ILE A 79 -16.38 34.10 -38.49
CA ILE A 79 -16.85 33.44 -37.27
C ILE A 79 -15.67 32.84 -36.50
N SER A 80 -15.36 33.45 -35.37
CA SER A 80 -14.25 33.06 -34.49
C SER A 80 -14.51 31.85 -33.60
N SER A 81 -15.75 31.34 -33.50
CA SER A 81 -16.05 30.15 -32.70
C SER A 81 -16.49 28.96 -33.55
N PRO A 82 -15.96 27.73 -33.31
CA PRO A 82 -16.31 26.57 -34.12
C PRO A 82 -17.79 26.19 -33.96
N LEU A 83 -18.34 26.27 -32.73
CA LEU A 83 -19.77 26.05 -32.49
C LEU A 83 -20.64 27.09 -33.20
N GLY A 84 -20.24 28.36 -33.17
CA GLY A 84 -20.94 29.43 -33.89
C GLY A 84 -20.94 29.21 -35.39
N LEU A 85 -19.85 28.66 -35.95
CA LEU A 85 -19.74 28.32 -37.36
C LEU A 85 -20.68 27.16 -37.71
N VAL A 86 -20.69 26.08 -36.93
CA VAL A 86 -21.62 24.95 -37.11
C VAL A 86 -23.07 25.45 -37.10
N TRP A 87 -23.42 26.27 -36.12
CA TRP A 87 -24.77 26.82 -35.99
C TRP A 87 -25.16 27.70 -37.19
N SER A 88 -24.24 28.52 -37.68
CA SER A 88 -24.46 29.39 -38.84
C SER A 88 -24.60 28.60 -40.15
N LEU A 89 -23.82 27.52 -40.30
CA LEU A 89 -23.95 26.59 -41.42
C LEU A 89 -25.31 25.85 -41.39
N ILE A 90 -25.76 25.41 -40.21
CA ILE A 90 -27.08 24.79 -40.02
C ILE A 90 -28.20 25.78 -40.37
N LYS A 91 -28.15 27.00 -39.82
CA LYS A 91 -29.14 28.06 -40.11
C LYS A 91 -29.22 28.38 -41.59
N GLY A 92 -28.08 28.60 -42.24
CA GLY A 92 -28.03 28.82 -43.69
C GLY A 92 -28.68 27.67 -44.44
N ASN A 93 -28.44 26.43 -44.02
CA ASN A 93 -29.08 25.27 -44.63
C ASN A 93 -30.60 25.18 -44.38
N ILE A 94 -31.10 25.59 -43.21
CA ILE A 94 -32.55 25.62 -42.99
C ILE A 94 -33.21 26.65 -43.92
N VAL A 95 -32.63 27.84 -44.03
CA VAL A 95 -33.14 28.93 -44.90
C VAL A 95 -33.15 28.51 -46.38
N TYR A 96 -32.03 27.99 -46.90
CA TYR A 96 -31.98 27.52 -48.28
C TYR A 96 -32.87 26.29 -48.54
N ALA A 97 -33.16 25.46 -47.52
CA ALA A 97 -34.09 24.33 -47.67
C ALA A 97 -35.55 24.80 -47.73
N GLY A 98 -35.90 25.84 -46.96
CA GLY A 98 -37.19 26.52 -47.07
C GLY A 98 -37.39 27.17 -48.44
N LEU A 99 -36.37 27.88 -48.95
CA LEU A 99 -36.39 28.47 -50.30
C LEU A 99 -36.50 27.43 -51.42
N GLU A 100 -35.81 26.28 -51.29
CA GLU A 100 -35.95 25.16 -52.23
C GLU A 100 -37.33 24.53 -52.17
N SER A 101 -37.90 24.34 -50.97
CA SER A 101 -39.25 23.79 -50.79
C SER A 101 -40.31 24.69 -51.44
N TRP A 102 -40.13 26.01 -51.31
CA TRP A 102 -40.95 27.01 -52.00
C TRP A 102 -40.80 26.97 -53.52
N LYS A 103 -39.56 26.87 -54.05
CA LYS A 103 -39.31 26.69 -55.49
C LYS A 103 -39.84 25.35 -56.04
N LYS A 104 -39.79 24.28 -55.25
CA LYS A 104 -40.24 22.93 -55.64
C LYS A 104 -41.77 22.86 -55.69
N TRP A 105 -42.44 23.54 -54.76
CA TRP A 105 -43.89 23.80 -54.80
C TRP A 105 -44.29 24.55 -56.08
N TRP A 106 -43.46 25.50 -56.53
CA TRP A 106 -43.74 26.31 -57.72
C TRP A 106 -43.36 25.67 -59.08
N LYS A 107 -42.34 24.78 -59.14
CA LYS A 107 -41.78 24.28 -60.43
C LYS A 107 -41.74 22.75 -60.61
N ARG A 108 -42.26 21.94 -59.67
CA ARG A 108 -42.40 20.45 -59.77
C ARG A 108 -41.20 19.71 -60.40
N ARG A 109 -39.96 20.06 -60.06
CA ARG A 109 -38.75 19.30 -60.46
C ARG A 109 -37.87 18.98 -59.25
N ALA A 110 -37.42 17.73 -59.15
CA ALA A 110 -36.41 17.33 -58.18
C ALA A 110 -35.02 17.71 -58.69
N SER A 111 -34.26 18.47 -57.90
CA SER A 111 -32.95 18.98 -58.29
C SER A 111 -31.82 18.12 -57.70
N PRO A 112 -30.78 17.75 -58.47
CA PRO A 112 -29.56 17.09 -57.96
C PRO A 112 -28.75 17.97 -57.00
N TYR A 113 -29.15 19.23 -56.81
CA TYR A 113 -28.53 20.20 -55.91
C TYR A 113 -28.65 19.83 -54.43
N THR A 114 -29.74 19.15 -54.03
CA THR A 114 -30.01 18.81 -52.62
C THR A 114 -29.02 17.76 -52.07
N THR A 115 -28.60 16.80 -52.90
CA THR A 115 -27.63 15.75 -52.51
C THR A 115 -26.21 16.32 -52.41
N ARG A 116 -25.79 17.18 -53.36
CA ARG A 116 -24.50 17.89 -53.31
C ARG A 116 -24.38 18.78 -52.08
N ARG A 117 -25.49 19.41 -51.67
CA ARG A 117 -25.59 20.30 -50.52
C ARG A 117 -25.48 19.57 -49.17
N LYS A 118 -26.16 18.43 -49.00
CA LYS A 118 -26.00 17.58 -47.79
C LYS A 118 -24.56 17.08 -47.65
N ARG A 119 -23.95 16.62 -48.75
CA ARG A 119 -22.55 16.17 -48.77
C ARG A 119 -21.58 17.29 -48.39
N ARG A 120 -21.76 18.51 -48.92
CA ARG A 120 -20.92 19.67 -48.56
C ARG A 120 -21.15 20.15 -47.14
N LEU A 121 -22.37 20.08 -46.59
CA LEU A 121 -22.59 20.39 -45.18
C LEU A 121 -21.87 19.40 -44.25
N CYS A 122 -21.98 18.10 -44.51
CA CYS A 122 -21.27 17.10 -43.70
C CYS A 122 -19.75 17.27 -43.78
N LEU A 123 -19.20 17.56 -44.97
CA LEU A 123 -17.76 17.79 -45.15
C LEU A 123 -17.28 19.06 -44.43
N PHE A 124 -17.99 20.19 -44.57
CA PHE A 124 -17.52 21.49 -44.05
C PHE A 124 -18.04 21.83 -42.65
N GLY A 125 -19.10 21.18 -42.19
CA GLY A 125 -19.53 21.21 -40.79
C GLY A 125 -18.78 20.18 -39.94
N GLY A 126 -18.30 19.08 -40.52
CA GLY A 126 -17.61 18.02 -39.78
C GLY A 126 -16.35 18.49 -39.05
N LEU A 127 -15.48 19.23 -39.73
CA LEU A 127 -14.24 19.77 -39.14
C LEU A 127 -14.47 20.67 -37.91
N PRO A 128 -15.30 21.74 -37.97
CA PRO A 128 -15.55 22.57 -36.79
C PRO A 128 -16.24 21.80 -35.66
N THR A 129 -17.11 20.84 -35.98
CA THR A 129 -17.75 20.00 -34.96
C THR A 129 -16.72 19.11 -34.27
N PHE A 130 -15.79 18.53 -35.03
CA PHE A 130 -14.71 17.71 -34.51
C PHE A 130 -13.73 18.51 -33.64
N VAL A 131 -13.31 19.69 -34.10
CA VAL A 131 -12.44 20.58 -33.31
C VAL A 131 -13.13 21.02 -32.02
N TRP A 132 -14.42 21.37 -32.09
CA TRP A 132 -15.20 21.73 -30.91
C TRP A 132 -15.30 20.58 -29.90
N LEU A 133 -15.58 19.35 -30.37
CA LEU A 133 -15.67 18.16 -29.50
C LEU A 133 -14.32 17.85 -28.82
N ILE A 134 -13.22 17.87 -29.56
CA ILE A 134 -11.89 17.63 -29.00
C ILE A 134 -11.57 18.66 -27.93
N TYR A 135 -11.77 19.93 -28.25
CA TYR A 135 -11.42 21.02 -27.36
C TYR A 135 -12.27 21.08 -26.09
N THR A 136 -13.59 20.90 -26.23
CA THR A 136 -14.51 20.88 -25.08
C THR A 136 -14.26 19.67 -24.18
N ALA A 137 -13.78 18.55 -24.74
CA ALA A 137 -13.32 17.41 -23.96
C ALA A 137 -11.94 17.63 -23.32
N ALA A 138 -11.04 18.38 -23.95
CA ALA A 138 -9.66 18.57 -23.50
C ALA A 138 -9.55 19.36 -22.17
N GLY A 139 -10.40 20.36 -21.93
CA GLY A 139 -10.41 21.12 -20.68
C GLY A 139 -10.74 20.25 -19.45
N PRO A 140 -11.88 19.54 -19.43
CA PRO A 140 -12.22 18.56 -18.39
C PRO A 140 -11.22 17.39 -18.30
N ALA A 141 -10.53 17.07 -19.39
CA ALA A 141 -9.48 16.06 -19.41
C ALA A 141 -8.12 16.57 -18.89
N SER A 142 -7.97 17.86 -18.57
CA SER A 142 -6.71 18.43 -18.07
C SER A 142 -6.15 17.76 -16.81
N PRO A 143 -6.95 17.25 -15.85
CA PRO A 143 -6.41 16.44 -14.76
C PRO A 143 -5.75 15.17 -15.32
N PHE A 144 -6.37 14.45 -16.25
CA PHE A 144 -5.80 13.23 -16.84
C PHE A 144 -4.46 13.46 -17.56
N LEU A 145 -4.21 14.69 -18.03
CA LEU A 145 -2.98 15.08 -18.74
C LEU A 145 -1.88 15.59 -17.78
N THR A 146 -2.25 16.15 -16.64
CA THR A 146 -1.32 16.78 -15.68
C THR A 146 -1.09 15.94 -14.44
N THR A 147 -2.07 15.14 -14.05
CA THR A 147 -1.99 14.12 -13.03
C THR A 147 -1.91 12.77 -13.73
N HIS A 148 -0.91 11.97 -13.35
CA HIS A 148 -0.71 10.60 -13.83
C HIS A 148 -2.04 9.82 -13.74
N PRO A 149 -2.35 8.85 -14.63
CA PRO A 149 -3.70 8.34 -14.84
C PRO A 149 -4.40 8.00 -13.52
N VAL A 150 -5.28 8.89 -13.11
CA VAL A 150 -6.59 8.63 -12.50
C VAL A 150 -6.60 7.40 -11.59
N TYR A 151 -6.39 7.69 -10.30
CA TYR A 151 -6.71 6.86 -9.13
C TYR A 151 -5.80 5.66 -8.77
N LYS A 152 -4.63 5.46 -9.38
CA LYS A 152 -3.55 4.72 -8.69
C LYS A 152 -2.87 5.66 -7.70
N GLY A 153 -3.50 5.76 -6.52
CA GLY A 153 -3.28 6.69 -5.39
C GLY A 153 -2.10 7.64 -5.46
N ASN A 154 -2.37 8.94 -5.40
CA ASN A 154 -1.40 10.05 -5.32
C ASN A 154 -0.20 9.67 -4.44
N GLU A 155 0.87 9.22 -5.10
CA GLU A 155 2.16 9.03 -4.46
C GLU A 155 2.66 10.42 -4.06
N VAL A 156 3.06 10.54 -2.81
CA VAL A 156 3.62 11.75 -2.23
C VAL A 156 4.91 11.41 -1.53
N LEU A 157 5.83 12.36 -1.52
CA LEU A 157 7.08 12.21 -0.79
C LEU A 157 6.88 12.70 0.65
N ALA A 158 7.29 11.90 1.63
CA ALA A 158 7.31 12.31 3.03
C ALA A 158 8.34 13.42 3.25
N LYS A 159 8.01 14.39 4.08
CA LYS A 159 8.96 15.41 4.53
C LYS A 159 9.75 14.87 5.72
N SER A 160 11.05 14.67 5.54
CA SER A 160 11.95 14.31 6.63
C SER A 160 11.89 15.35 7.76
N GLN A 161 11.85 14.87 9.00
CA GLN A 161 12.01 15.71 10.20
C GLN A 161 13.22 15.19 10.97
N ASN A 162 13.04 14.05 11.64
CA ASN A 162 14.10 13.27 12.24
C ASN A 162 14.02 11.86 11.69
N CYS A 163 15.12 11.40 11.14
CA CYS A 163 15.22 10.09 10.52
C CYS A 163 16.27 9.23 11.21
N GLY A 164 16.16 7.93 11.00
CA GLY A 164 17.10 6.96 11.53
C GLY A 164 16.40 5.81 12.23
N PHE A 165 17.22 4.91 12.75
CA PHE A 165 16.75 3.73 13.44
C PHE A 165 16.50 4.01 14.91
N GLU A 166 15.44 3.42 15.45
CA GLU A 166 15.09 3.49 16.86
C GLU A 166 16.17 2.79 17.70
N GLN A 167 16.77 3.53 18.62
CA GLN A 167 17.64 2.99 19.65
C GLN A 167 17.14 3.34 21.04
N TRP A 168 17.36 2.42 21.98
CA TRP A 168 17.13 2.63 23.39
C TRP A 168 18.28 2.01 24.18
N ASN A 169 18.46 2.46 25.41
CA ASN A 169 19.41 1.83 26.32
C ASN A 169 18.78 0.56 26.91
N ARG A 170 19.27 -0.60 26.46
CA ARG A 170 18.78 -1.92 26.91
C ARG A 170 19.10 -2.22 28.37
N SER A 171 20.09 -1.54 28.94
CA SER A 171 20.53 -1.74 30.32
C SER A 171 19.71 -0.95 31.35
N THR A 172 18.86 -0.02 30.91
CA THR A 172 18.01 0.78 31.82
C THR A 172 16.56 0.36 31.75
N SER A 173 15.89 0.35 32.91
CA SER A 173 14.46 0.04 33.00
C SER A 173 13.63 1.02 32.15
N GLN A 174 13.96 2.32 32.21
CA GLN A 174 13.27 3.35 31.46
C GLN A 174 13.41 3.16 29.94
N GLY A 175 14.59 2.79 29.45
CA GLY A 175 14.80 2.49 28.03
C GLY A 175 13.99 1.29 27.56
N ASN A 176 13.93 0.22 28.36
CA ASN A 176 13.13 -0.97 28.04
C ASN A 176 11.63 -0.68 28.07
N ILE A 177 11.13 0.10 29.04
CA ILE A 177 9.74 0.55 29.10
C ILE A 177 9.39 1.39 27.86
N ALA A 178 10.27 2.31 27.44
CA ALA A 178 10.07 3.13 26.26
C ALA A 178 9.97 2.28 24.98
N PHE A 179 10.85 1.30 24.82
CA PHE A 179 10.80 0.34 23.73
C PHE A 179 9.52 -0.50 23.72
N GLN A 180 9.09 -1.00 24.89
CA GLN A 180 7.84 -1.77 25.02
C GLN A 180 6.62 -0.93 24.65
N LYS A 181 6.53 0.31 25.12
CA LYS A 181 5.46 1.25 24.75
C LYS A 181 5.40 1.49 23.24
N ASN A 182 6.56 1.74 22.62
CA ASN A 182 6.62 1.98 21.18
C ASN A 182 6.25 0.74 20.37
N SER A 183 6.74 -0.44 20.77
CA SER A 183 6.42 -1.71 20.10
C SER A 183 4.93 -2.04 20.21
N LEU A 184 4.32 -1.84 21.40
CA LEU A 184 2.87 -1.99 21.59
C LEU A 184 2.07 -1.02 20.70
N ARG A 185 2.50 0.25 20.61
CA ARG A 185 1.86 1.25 19.76
C ARG A 185 1.87 0.81 18.29
N ILE A 186 3.02 0.36 17.78
CA ILE A 186 3.15 -0.10 16.39
C ILE A 186 2.31 -1.36 16.14
N ALA A 187 2.35 -2.34 17.05
CA ALA A 187 1.56 -3.56 16.91
C ALA A 187 0.04 -3.26 16.93
N SER A 188 -0.41 -2.36 17.81
CA SER A 188 -1.81 -1.93 17.89
C SER A 188 -2.27 -1.18 16.65
N GLU A 189 -1.43 -0.28 16.13
CA GLU A 189 -1.67 0.45 14.89
C GLU A 189 -1.74 -0.50 13.68
N ALA A 190 -0.82 -1.47 13.60
CA ALA A 190 -0.80 -2.49 12.56
C ALA A 190 -2.05 -3.37 12.61
N LEU A 191 -2.41 -3.90 13.78
CA LEU A 191 -3.61 -4.74 13.95
C LEU A 191 -4.88 -3.97 13.56
N THR A 192 -4.99 -2.71 13.99
CA THR A 192 -6.12 -1.84 13.62
C THR A 192 -6.16 -1.61 12.12
N TYR A 193 -5.01 -1.37 11.48
CA TYR A 193 -4.92 -1.20 10.05
C TYR A 193 -5.34 -2.47 9.30
N VAL A 194 -4.84 -3.65 9.68
CA VAL A 194 -5.22 -4.93 9.06
C VAL A 194 -6.73 -5.14 9.14
N ASN A 195 -7.33 -4.97 10.33
CA ASN A 195 -8.77 -5.15 10.53
C ASN A 195 -9.62 -4.20 9.70
N ASN A 196 -9.19 -2.95 9.55
CA ASN A 196 -9.96 -1.93 8.86
C ASN A 196 -9.69 -1.88 7.36
N CYS A 197 -8.51 -2.33 6.91
CA CYS A 197 -8.03 -2.02 5.56
C CYS A 197 -7.77 -3.23 4.66
N TYR A 198 -7.36 -4.39 5.16
CA TYR A 198 -6.97 -5.48 4.25
C TYR A 198 -8.15 -6.01 3.41
N ASN A 199 -9.38 -5.89 3.91
CA ASN A 199 -10.61 -6.28 3.21
C ASN A 199 -11.52 -5.11 2.83
N SER A 200 -11.05 -3.86 3.00
CA SER A 200 -11.87 -2.68 2.73
C SER A 200 -11.65 -2.16 1.32
N THR A 201 -12.75 -1.72 0.69
CA THR A 201 -12.73 -0.98 -0.57
C THR A 201 -12.59 0.53 -0.36
N ASP A 202 -12.61 1.01 0.89
CA ASP A 202 -12.43 2.43 1.20
C ASP A 202 -10.96 2.84 1.03
N ALA A 203 -10.63 3.29 -0.17
CA ALA A 203 -9.29 3.73 -0.52
C ALA A 203 -8.83 4.97 0.28
N LEU A 204 -9.75 5.80 0.80
CA LEU A 204 -9.38 7.07 1.44
C LEU A 204 -8.78 6.86 2.83
N SER A 205 -9.34 5.93 3.59
CA SER A 205 -8.91 5.64 4.97
C SER A 205 -7.71 4.67 5.03
N CYS A 206 -7.44 3.96 3.93
CA CYS A 206 -6.45 2.90 3.85
C CYS A 206 -5.22 3.23 3.01
N SER A 207 -5.10 4.46 2.51
CA SER A 207 -3.99 4.89 1.66
C SER A 207 -2.79 5.44 2.42
N VAL A 208 -2.55 5.08 3.69
CA VAL A 208 -1.44 5.66 4.47
C VAL A 208 -0.11 4.95 4.22
N LEU A 209 -0.15 3.62 4.03
CA LEU A 209 1.02 2.82 3.72
C LEU A 209 1.30 2.78 2.20
N PRO A 210 2.55 2.52 1.77
CA PRO A 210 2.90 2.39 0.36
C PRO A 210 2.04 1.36 -0.37
N ARG A 211 1.75 0.21 0.28
CA ARG A 211 0.79 -0.79 -0.19
C ARG A 211 -0.29 -1.01 0.86
N GLN A 212 -1.53 -1.18 0.38
CA GLN A 212 -2.66 -1.43 1.27
C GLN A 212 -2.50 -2.76 2.01
N ASN A 213 -2.05 -3.78 1.30
CA ASN A 213 -1.67 -5.09 1.80
C ASN A 213 -0.46 -5.58 1.00
N LEU A 214 0.36 -6.41 1.63
CA LEU A 214 1.46 -7.10 0.96
C LEU A 214 0.99 -8.51 0.59
N ASP A 215 1.11 -8.87 -0.68
CA ASP A 215 0.62 -10.14 -1.18
C ASP A 215 1.47 -11.31 -0.67
N TYR A 216 0.78 -12.38 -0.28
CA TYR A 216 1.40 -13.61 0.20
C TYR A 216 0.60 -14.84 -0.23
N ALA A 217 1.29 -15.96 -0.37
CA ALA A 217 0.71 -17.26 -0.62
C ALA A 217 0.67 -18.07 0.68
N VAL A 218 -0.35 -18.92 0.80
CA VAL A 218 -0.48 -19.90 1.88
C VAL A 218 -0.41 -21.28 1.28
N TYR A 219 0.47 -22.12 1.79
CA TYR A 219 0.57 -23.52 1.41
C TYR A 219 0.63 -24.42 2.64
N GLN A 220 0.19 -25.66 2.47
CA GLN A 220 0.21 -26.67 3.52
C GLN A 220 1.34 -27.65 3.24
N ILE A 221 2.10 -28.02 4.26
CA ILE A 221 3.24 -28.94 4.13
C ILE A 221 2.98 -30.22 4.91
N SER A 222 3.56 -31.33 4.45
CA SER A 222 3.47 -32.63 5.13
C SER A 222 4.41 -32.72 6.32
N ASP A 223 5.60 -32.13 6.19
CA ASP A 223 6.69 -32.33 7.12
C ASP A 223 6.56 -31.36 8.30
N CYS A 224 6.59 -31.91 9.52
CA CYS A 224 6.51 -31.10 10.73
C CYS A 224 7.89 -30.50 11.05
N PRO A 225 8.03 -29.16 11.11
CA PRO A 225 9.30 -28.54 11.46
C PRO A 225 9.59 -28.58 12.97
N PHE A 226 8.67 -29.12 13.77
CA PHE A 226 8.77 -29.23 15.22
C PHE A 226 8.89 -30.69 15.68
N GLY A 227 9.69 -31.50 14.98
CA GLY A 227 9.81 -32.94 15.26
C GLY A 227 8.49 -33.68 15.06
N SER A 228 8.06 -34.48 16.04
CA SER A 228 6.76 -35.18 16.01
C SER A 228 5.63 -34.41 16.69
N ARG A 229 5.80 -33.10 16.93
CA ARG A 229 4.88 -32.31 17.78
C ARG A 229 3.65 -31.76 17.05
N CYS A 230 3.62 -31.73 15.72
CA CYS A 230 2.50 -31.13 15.00
C CYS A 230 1.21 -31.96 15.15
N LYS A 231 0.13 -31.35 15.64
CA LYS A 231 -1.20 -31.98 15.72
C LYS A 231 -1.86 -32.13 14.35
N VAL A 232 -1.53 -31.21 13.46
CA VAL A 232 -2.05 -31.12 12.09
C VAL A 232 -0.92 -30.71 11.16
N SER A 233 -1.08 -30.98 9.86
CA SER A 233 -0.14 -30.53 8.85
C SER A 233 0.10 -29.02 8.95
N PRO A 234 1.37 -28.58 9.10
CA PRO A 234 1.71 -27.16 9.21
C PRO A 234 1.29 -26.37 7.97
N ILE A 235 1.11 -25.07 8.17
CA ILE A 235 0.99 -24.13 7.06
C ILE A 235 2.22 -23.23 6.98
N THR A 236 2.53 -22.82 5.77
CA THR A 236 3.53 -21.80 5.52
C THR A 236 2.89 -20.64 4.77
N MET A 237 3.18 -19.45 5.27
CA MET A 237 2.76 -18.17 4.70
C MET A 237 4.01 -17.49 4.15
N GLU A 238 4.04 -17.22 2.86
CA GLU A 238 5.23 -16.71 2.17
C GLU A 238 4.87 -15.55 1.28
N THR A 239 5.59 -14.44 1.41
CA THR A 239 5.42 -13.29 0.52
C THR A 239 6.01 -13.58 -0.86
N GLY A 240 5.59 -12.81 -1.86
CA GLY A 240 6.41 -12.64 -3.06
C GLY A 240 7.76 -11.97 -2.73
N TRP A 241 8.57 -11.73 -3.76
CA TRP A 241 9.68 -10.79 -3.64
C TRP A 241 9.12 -9.38 -3.45
N MET A 242 9.30 -8.84 -2.25
CA MET A 242 8.87 -7.49 -1.92
C MET A 242 10.01 -6.51 -2.22
N ASP A 243 9.73 -5.51 -3.05
CA ASP A 243 10.71 -4.54 -3.53
C ASP A 243 10.75 -3.29 -2.63
N SER A 244 11.96 -2.81 -2.32
CA SER A 244 12.18 -1.64 -1.48
C SER A 244 11.43 -0.39 -1.97
N HIS A 245 11.32 -0.21 -3.28
CA HIS A 245 10.65 0.94 -3.88
C HIS A 245 9.15 0.75 -4.03
N GLU A 246 8.72 -0.39 -4.58
CA GLU A 246 7.32 -0.63 -4.93
C GLU A 246 6.44 -0.96 -3.72
N ASP A 247 6.96 -1.74 -2.78
CA ASP A 247 6.19 -2.27 -1.67
C ASP A 247 6.38 -1.49 -0.38
N PHE A 248 7.53 -0.82 -0.24
CA PHE A 248 7.90 -0.07 0.96
C PHE A 248 8.16 1.41 0.72
N GLY A 249 8.07 1.88 -0.52
CA GLY A 249 8.15 3.30 -0.84
C GLY A 249 9.55 3.92 -0.70
N MET A 250 10.65 3.15 -0.69
CA MET A 250 11.99 3.72 -0.76
C MET A 250 12.25 4.25 -2.18
N ASN A 251 12.12 5.57 -2.39
CA ASN A 251 12.21 6.23 -3.69
C ASN A 251 13.63 6.17 -4.28
N ALA A 252 13.93 5.15 -5.08
CA ALA A 252 15.27 4.87 -5.60
C ALA A 252 15.22 4.35 -7.05
N PRO A 253 16.28 4.58 -7.85
CA PRO A 253 16.42 3.97 -9.17
C PRO A 253 16.61 2.46 -9.06
N VAL A 254 16.36 1.72 -10.14
CA VAL A 254 16.43 0.24 -10.15
C VAL A 254 17.78 -0.30 -9.68
N SER A 255 18.88 0.40 -9.95
CA SER A 255 20.24 0.04 -9.52
C SER A 255 20.44 0.02 -8.01
N ASP A 256 19.58 0.71 -7.26
CA ASP A 256 19.77 0.98 -5.82
C ASP A 256 18.71 0.27 -4.97
N ARG A 257 17.77 -0.43 -5.62
CA ARG A 257 16.71 -1.21 -4.97
C ARG A 257 17.25 -2.52 -4.42
N VAL A 258 16.50 -3.11 -3.51
CA VAL A 258 16.71 -4.48 -3.04
C VAL A 258 15.37 -5.18 -2.87
N GLN A 259 15.37 -6.50 -2.93
CA GLN A 259 14.19 -7.31 -2.74
C GLN A 259 14.34 -8.22 -1.54
N MET A 260 13.26 -8.39 -0.78
CA MET A 260 13.21 -9.28 0.37
C MET A 260 12.00 -10.20 0.29
N ARG A 261 12.16 -11.41 0.81
CA ARG A 261 11.07 -12.35 1.05
C ARG A 261 10.97 -12.66 2.53
N LYS A 262 9.74 -12.75 3.06
CA LYS A 262 9.44 -13.22 4.41
C LYS A 262 8.58 -14.47 4.32
N GLN A 263 8.86 -15.43 5.19
CA GLN A 263 8.09 -16.66 5.34
C GLN A 263 7.87 -16.97 6.81
N ALA A 264 6.68 -17.45 7.16
CA ALA A 264 6.38 -18.00 8.48
C ALA A 264 5.75 -19.38 8.32
N THR A 265 6.34 -20.41 8.95
CA THR A 265 5.76 -21.76 9.00
C THR A 265 5.21 -22.03 10.39
N CYS A 266 3.91 -22.30 10.50
CA CYS A 266 3.20 -22.43 11.78
C CYS A 266 2.44 -23.76 11.88
N ALA A 267 2.36 -24.30 13.10
CA ALA A 267 1.54 -25.47 13.41
C ALA A 267 1.00 -25.41 14.83
N ALA A 268 -0.22 -25.93 15.04
CA ALA A 268 -0.68 -26.28 16.37
C ALA A 268 0.12 -27.51 16.87
N VAL A 269 0.65 -27.44 18.09
CA VAL A 269 1.57 -28.45 18.62
C VAL A 269 1.00 -29.21 19.82
N ASP A 270 1.44 -30.45 19.98
CA ASP A 270 1.13 -31.34 21.09
C ASP A 270 2.34 -31.54 21.99
N VAL A 271 2.16 -31.19 23.26
CA VAL A 271 3.20 -31.20 24.30
C VAL A 271 2.73 -31.93 25.56
N ARG A 272 1.72 -32.80 25.43
CA ARG A 272 1.09 -33.49 26.58
C ARG A 272 2.08 -34.32 27.40
N ASP A 273 3.05 -34.95 26.75
CA ASP A 273 4.16 -35.70 27.37
C ASP A 273 5.19 -34.80 28.06
N LEU A 274 5.18 -33.49 27.78
CA LEU A 274 6.02 -32.46 28.41
C LEU A 274 5.22 -31.59 29.39
N THR A 275 4.04 -32.07 29.81
CA THR A 275 3.15 -31.34 30.72
C THR A 275 3.10 -32.06 32.07
N THR A 276 3.41 -31.35 33.15
CA THR A 276 3.29 -31.87 34.52
C THR A 276 2.14 -31.18 35.26
N LEU A 277 1.43 -31.92 36.10
CA LEU A 277 0.39 -31.37 36.96
C LEU A 277 0.97 -31.07 38.34
N ALA A 278 0.99 -29.80 38.72
CA ALA A 278 1.46 -29.35 40.03
C ALA A 278 0.29 -28.84 40.88
N SER A 279 0.28 -29.25 42.15
CA SER A 279 -0.68 -28.73 43.14
C SER A 279 -0.23 -27.36 43.63
N ILE A 280 -1.14 -26.38 43.59
CA ILE A 280 -0.89 -25.01 44.08
C ILE A 280 -1.61 -24.72 45.41
N GLY A 281 -2.08 -25.78 46.09
CA GLY A 281 -2.84 -25.67 47.34
C GLY A 281 -4.35 -25.48 47.12
N ASN A 282 -5.15 -25.62 48.19
CA ASN A 282 -6.61 -25.45 48.17
C ASN A 282 -7.37 -26.30 47.13
N GLY A 283 -6.83 -27.45 46.73
CA GLY A 283 -7.42 -28.31 45.70
C GLY A 283 -7.33 -27.75 44.27
N LEU A 284 -6.51 -26.72 44.06
CA LEU A 284 -6.23 -26.15 42.75
C LEU A 284 -4.97 -26.80 42.15
N PHE A 285 -5.02 -27.00 40.84
CA PHE A 285 -3.92 -27.58 40.07
C PHE A 285 -3.54 -26.64 38.93
N ARG A 286 -2.24 -26.62 38.63
CA ARG A 286 -1.71 -26.00 37.42
C ARG A 286 -0.99 -27.03 36.57
N TYR A 287 -1.12 -26.86 35.27
CA TYR A 287 -0.41 -27.60 34.25
C TYR A 287 0.83 -26.79 33.90
N GLU A 288 1.99 -27.36 34.13
CA GLU A 288 3.30 -26.79 33.85
C GLU A 288 3.81 -27.39 32.54
N TYR A 289 4.24 -26.55 31.61
CA TYR A 289 4.74 -26.96 30.30
C TYR A 289 6.26 -26.78 30.28
N ASP A 290 7.01 -27.87 30.20
CA ASP A 290 8.47 -27.86 30.13
C ASP A 290 8.93 -27.90 28.67
N LEU A 291 9.13 -26.71 28.11
CA LEU A 291 9.50 -26.47 26.71
C LEU A 291 10.87 -25.79 26.62
N GLY A 292 11.64 -25.84 27.71
CA GLY A 292 12.98 -25.27 27.84
C GLY A 292 13.04 -24.03 28.77
N PRO A 293 14.23 -23.70 29.29
CA PRO A 293 14.37 -22.69 30.33
C PRO A 293 14.12 -21.27 29.81
N VAL A 294 13.63 -20.42 30.71
CA VAL A 294 13.35 -18.99 30.46
C VAL A 294 14.23 -18.15 31.38
N GLU A 295 14.96 -17.21 30.81
CA GLU A 295 15.84 -16.29 31.55
C GLU A 295 15.04 -15.49 32.59
N GLY A 296 15.57 -15.44 33.82
CA GLY A 296 14.93 -14.71 34.93
C GLY A 296 13.80 -15.47 35.63
N LEU A 297 13.42 -16.65 35.15
CA LEU A 297 12.57 -17.59 35.88
C LEU A 297 13.45 -18.60 36.63
N SER A 298 13.12 -18.84 37.90
CA SER A 298 13.79 -19.86 38.73
C SER A 298 13.07 -21.21 38.67
N GLU A 299 11.94 -21.24 37.98
CA GLU A 299 11.06 -22.38 37.85
C GLU A 299 11.51 -23.35 36.74
N ASN A 300 11.22 -24.63 36.94
CA ASN A 300 11.60 -25.70 36.01
C ASN A 300 10.64 -25.87 34.81
N TYR A 301 9.80 -24.87 34.52
CA TYR A 301 8.86 -24.91 33.40
C TYR A 301 8.88 -23.60 32.63
N THR A 302 8.54 -23.67 31.34
CA THR A 302 8.50 -22.50 30.45
C THR A 302 7.24 -21.68 30.67
N ALA A 303 6.09 -22.36 30.74
CA ALA A 303 4.77 -21.76 30.86
C ALA A 303 3.88 -22.60 31.78
N TYR A 304 2.76 -22.03 32.24
CA TYR A 304 1.77 -22.79 32.98
C TYR A 304 0.34 -22.39 32.59
N ALA A 305 -0.63 -23.23 32.88
CA ALA A 305 -2.06 -22.93 32.77
C ALA A 305 -2.80 -23.51 33.98
N VAL A 306 -3.81 -22.81 34.50
CA VAL A 306 -4.59 -23.25 35.67
C VAL A 306 -5.97 -23.72 35.21
N GLU A 307 -6.42 -24.88 35.70
CA GLU A 307 -7.68 -25.51 35.26
C GLU A 307 -8.93 -24.75 35.75
N ARG A 308 -8.81 -23.99 36.84
CA ARG A 308 -9.90 -23.20 37.44
C ARG A 308 -9.34 -21.93 38.09
N GLN A 309 -9.69 -20.76 37.55
CA GLN A 309 -9.53 -19.50 38.28
C GLN A 309 -10.89 -18.97 38.74
N ALA A 310 -10.95 -18.62 40.03
CA ALA A 310 -11.94 -17.76 40.66
C ALA A 310 -11.32 -16.36 40.86
N PRO A 311 -12.10 -15.33 41.24
CA PRO A 311 -13.08 -14.63 40.40
C PRO A 311 -12.45 -13.68 39.35
N ASP A 312 -11.13 -13.61 39.25
CA ASP A 312 -10.42 -12.73 38.32
C ASP A 312 -9.95 -13.54 37.09
N TYR A 313 -10.09 -12.95 35.89
CA TYR A 313 -9.81 -13.49 34.54
C TYR A 313 -11.01 -14.12 33.79
N VAL A 314 -11.76 -13.25 33.13
CA VAL A 314 -12.87 -13.57 32.23
C VAL A 314 -12.34 -13.68 30.79
N GLY A 315 -11.92 -14.88 30.35
CA GLY A 315 -11.63 -15.15 28.93
C GLY A 315 -10.29 -15.85 28.63
N TYR A 316 -9.87 -15.78 27.36
CA TYR A 316 -8.58 -16.31 26.91
C TYR A 316 -7.45 -15.51 27.55
N ASN A 317 -6.27 -16.11 27.62
CA ASN A 317 -5.01 -15.40 27.82
C ASN A 317 -3.96 -15.97 26.88
N ILE A 318 -2.98 -15.17 26.44
CA ILE A 318 -1.94 -15.63 25.52
C ILE A 318 -0.57 -15.19 26.01
N GLN A 319 0.35 -16.15 26.11
CA GLN A 319 1.74 -15.95 26.50
C GLN A 319 2.66 -16.30 25.33
N PRO A 320 3.27 -15.30 24.68
CA PRO A 320 4.22 -15.53 23.60
C PRO A 320 5.65 -15.68 24.14
N TYR A 321 6.42 -16.60 23.57
CA TYR A 321 7.85 -16.82 23.80
C TYR A 321 8.58 -16.75 22.47
N TYR A 322 9.85 -16.36 22.50
CA TYR A 322 10.68 -16.26 21.30
C TYR A 322 12.11 -16.75 21.54
N ALA A 323 12.71 -17.31 20.50
CA ALA A 323 14.09 -17.76 20.48
C ALA A 323 14.71 -17.41 19.12
N PHE A 324 15.77 -16.61 19.15
CA PHE A 324 16.52 -16.26 17.94
C PHE A 324 17.55 -17.33 17.60
N GLN A 325 17.68 -17.67 16.32
CA GLN A 325 18.64 -18.68 15.89
C GLN A 325 20.07 -18.25 16.20
N GLY A 326 20.78 -19.08 16.97
CA GLY A 326 22.19 -18.89 17.30
C GLY A 326 22.48 -17.66 18.17
N VAL A 327 21.49 -17.13 18.89
CA VAL A 327 21.64 -16.05 19.87
C VAL A 327 20.93 -16.49 21.15
N ASP A 328 21.62 -16.35 22.29
CA ASP A 328 20.98 -16.58 23.59
C ASP A 328 19.85 -15.57 23.77
N GLY A 329 18.62 -16.07 23.85
CA GLY A 329 17.41 -15.31 24.06
C GLY A 329 16.80 -15.59 25.43
N PRO A 330 15.73 -14.86 25.81
CA PRO A 330 15.07 -15.08 27.10
C PRO A 330 14.39 -16.44 27.18
N TRP A 331 14.21 -17.18 26.09
CA TRP A 331 13.77 -18.56 26.11
C TRP A 331 14.75 -19.42 25.32
N THR A 332 15.23 -20.50 25.94
CA THR A 332 16.06 -21.52 25.28
C THR A 332 15.18 -22.73 24.99
N PRO A 333 14.83 -22.98 23.72
CA PRO A 333 13.89 -24.04 23.36
C PRO A 333 14.49 -25.44 23.54
N ILE A 334 13.64 -26.43 23.82
CA ILE A 334 13.98 -27.85 23.66
C ILE A 334 14.30 -28.19 22.20
N ALA A 335 14.92 -29.34 21.95
CA ALA A 335 15.36 -29.76 20.62
C ALA A 335 14.26 -29.70 19.55
N ASP A 336 13.02 -30.05 19.88
CA ASP A 336 11.89 -30.01 18.94
C ASP A 336 11.53 -28.60 18.46
N PHE A 337 11.82 -27.56 19.25
CA PHE A 337 11.59 -26.16 18.89
C PHE A 337 12.89 -25.42 18.55
N ASN A 338 14.03 -26.11 18.52
CA ASN A 338 15.31 -25.52 18.19
C ASN A 338 15.55 -25.58 16.67
N SER A 339 15.12 -24.53 15.97
CA SER A 339 15.26 -24.44 14.52
C SER A 339 16.70 -24.14 14.09
N SER A 340 17.18 -24.82 13.04
CA SER A 340 18.51 -24.59 12.48
C SER A 340 18.58 -23.39 11.53
N ASP A 341 17.44 -22.95 10.99
CA ASP A 341 17.35 -22.05 9.83
C ASP A 341 16.28 -20.96 9.97
N GLY A 342 15.80 -20.68 11.18
CA GLY A 342 14.80 -19.63 11.41
C GLY A 342 14.60 -19.28 12.87
N ASP A 343 13.96 -18.14 13.10
CA ASP A 343 13.66 -17.61 14.43
C ASP A 343 12.31 -18.18 14.90
N VAL A 344 12.24 -18.68 16.14
CA VAL A 344 11.10 -19.47 16.63
C VAL A 344 10.25 -18.66 17.59
N SER A 345 8.94 -18.67 17.36
CA SER A 345 7.93 -18.12 18.25
C SER A 345 7.02 -19.23 18.77
N LEU A 346 6.73 -19.24 20.07
CA LEU A 346 5.79 -20.16 20.70
C LEU A 346 4.67 -19.36 21.37
N PHE A 347 3.43 -19.79 21.18
CA PHE A 347 2.23 -19.13 21.73
C PHE A 347 1.47 -20.11 22.61
N VAL A 348 1.37 -19.80 23.90
CA VAL A 348 0.57 -20.56 24.86
C VAL A 348 -0.73 -19.83 25.12
N ILE A 349 -1.84 -20.38 24.60
CA ILE A 349 -3.18 -19.81 24.71
C ILE A 349 -3.90 -20.52 25.85
N GLN A 350 -3.98 -19.86 27.00
CA GLN A 350 -4.73 -20.35 28.15
C GLN A 350 -6.22 -20.07 27.94
N PHE A 351 -7.06 -21.05 28.25
CA PHE A 351 -8.51 -20.91 28.07
C PHE A 351 -9.23 -20.40 29.32
N GLY A 352 -8.57 -20.44 30.49
CA GLY A 352 -9.17 -20.01 31.76
C GLY A 352 -10.49 -20.74 32.02
N ILE A 353 -11.57 -19.98 32.17
CA ILE A 353 -12.93 -20.48 32.41
C ILE A 353 -13.83 -20.52 31.16
N ILE A 354 -13.24 -20.39 29.96
CA ILE A 354 -14.02 -20.39 28.71
C ILE A 354 -14.71 -21.73 28.52
N LYS A 355 -15.99 -21.65 28.15
CA LYS A 355 -16.80 -22.76 27.66
C LYS A 355 -17.40 -22.43 26.30
N TYR A 356 -17.70 -23.44 25.50
CA TYR A 356 -18.20 -23.29 24.14
C TYR A 356 -19.65 -23.75 24.03
N GLU A 357 -20.47 -23.03 23.26
CA GLU A 357 -21.88 -23.42 23.00
C GLU A 357 -22.03 -24.66 22.11
N SER A 358 -20.99 -25.00 21.36
CA SER A 358 -20.96 -26.21 20.53
C SER A 358 -19.57 -26.84 20.55
N LYS A 359 -19.50 -28.10 20.12
CA LYS A 359 -18.26 -28.86 20.02
C LYS A 359 -17.27 -28.15 19.10
N VAL A 360 -16.04 -27.93 19.58
CA VAL A 360 -14.94 -27.36 18.80
C VAL A 360 -13.90 -28.42 18.51
N THR A 361 -13.64 -28.68 17.23
CA THR A 361 -12.64 -29.65 16.75
C THR A 361 -11.38 -29.00 16.22
N ASP A 362 -11.25 -27.69 16.35
CA ASP A 362 -10.04 -26.96 16.00
C ASP A 362 -8.85 -27.47 16.84
N PRO A 363 -7.69 -27.78 16.24
CA PRO A 363 -6.55 -28.38 16.95
C PRO A 363 -5.90 -27.46 18.00
N LEU A 364 -6.10 -26.14 17.87
CA LEU A 364 -5.59 -25.15 18.81
C LEU A 364 -6.59 -24.90 19.95
N PHE A 365 -7.88 -24.80 19.65
CA PHE A 365 -8.95 -24.47 20.61
C PHE A 365 -9.84 -25.66 21.03
N SER A 366 -9.36 -26.90 20.82
CA SER A 366 -10.15 -28.13 20.98
C SER A 366 -10.98 -28.18 22.26
N ALA A 367 -12.29 -28.36 22.11
CA ALA A 367 -13.25 -28.48 23.18
C ALA A 367 -14.32 -29.51 22.80
N THR A 368 -14.04 -30.77 23.09
CA THR A 368 -14.87 -31.91 22.67
C THR A 368 -15.59 -32.59 23.82
N LYS A 369 -15.20 -32.28 25.06
CA LYS A 369 -15.81 -32.82 26.28
C LYS A 369 -17.04 -31.98 26.68
N PRO A 370 -18.24 -32.58 26.75
CA PRO A 370 -19.41 -31.88 27.27
C PRO A 370 -19.25 -31.62 28.78
N LEU A 371 -19.70 -30.46 29.23
CA LEU A 371 -19.76 -30.12 30.65
C LEU A 371 -21.05 -30.70 31.25
N ASN A 372 -20.91 -31.59 32.24
CA ASN A 372 -22.01 -32.35 32.85
C ASN A 372 -23.27 -31.49 33.10
N ASP A 373 -24.43 -32.01 32.67
CA ASP A 373 -25.76 -31.41 32.81
C ASP A 373 -25.95 -30.04 32.14
N THR A 374 -25.07 -29.67 31.19
CA THR A 374 -25.22 -28.45 30.38
C THR A 374 -25.04 -28.71 28.89
N SER A 375 -25.47 -27.77 28.04
CA SER A 375 -25.24 -27.80 26.60
C SER A 375 -23.85 -27.28 26.18
N PHE A 376 -22.96 -27.01 27.15
CA PHE A 376 -21.65 -26.41 26.89
C PHE A 376 -20.55 -27.47 26.77
N PHE A 377 -19.48 -27.11 26.05
CA PHE A 377 -18.26 -27.90 25.92
C PHE A 377 -17.11 -27.19 26.64
N THR A 378 -16.27 -27.97 27.32
CA THR A 378 -15.07 -27.48 27.99
C THR A 378 -13.83 -27.77 27.13
N PRO A 379 -12.78 -26.92 27.17
CA PRO A 379 -11.51 -27.22 26.54
C PRO A 379 -10.97 -28.60 26.93
N ASP A 380 -10.36 -29.29 25.97
CA ASP A 380 -9.83 -30.64 26.18
C ASP A 380 -8.56 -30.65 27.04
N MET A 381 -7.82 -29.54 26.99
CA MET A 381 -6.63 -29.18 27.76
C MET A 381 -6.80 -27.73 28.25
N PRO A 382 -6.14 -27.28 29.33
CA PRO A 382 -6.27 -25.92 29.85
C PRO A 382 -5.56 -24.85 28.99
N ALA A 383 -4.67 -25.26 28.08
CA ALA A 383 -4.11 -24.38 27.07
C ALA A 383 -3.94 -25.08 25.71
N GLY A 384 -4.03 -24.27 24.65
CA GLY A 384 -3.64 -24.61 23.29
C GLY A 384 -2.29 -24.00 22.96
N LEU A 385 -1.46 -24.71 22.19
CA LEU A 385 -0.12 -24.25 21.83
C LEU A 385 0.04 -24.20 20.30
N MET A 386 0.61 -23.11 19.80
CA MET A 386 1.04 -22.95 18.42
C MET A 386 2.51 -22.52 18.39
N ALA A 387 3.29 -23.10 17.49
CA ALA A 387 4.65 -22.64 17.22
C ALA A 387 4.77 -22.16 15.77
N CYS A 388 5.61 -21.15 15.55
CA CYS A 388 5.92 -20.59 14.24
C CYS A 388 7.43 -20.41 14.07
N ILE A 389 7.92 -20.59 12.84
CA ILE A 389 9.30 -20.30 12.44
C ILE A 389 9.29 -19.20 11.38
N ASP A 390 9.87 -18.05 11.71
CA ASP A 390 10.10 -16.93 10.79
C ASP A 390 11.42 -17.14 10.02
N ARG A 391 11.37 -16.92 8.70
CA ARG A 391 12.53 -16.97 7.79
C ARG A 391 12.50 -15.80 6.81
N TYR A 392 13.69 -15.39 6.40
CA TYR A 392 13.90 -14.27 5.49
C TYR A 392 14.85 -14.65 4.36
N GLN A 393 14.72 -13.95 3.23
CA GLN A 393 15.65 -14.03 2.12
C GLN A 393 15.86 -12.64 1.53
N LEU A 394 17.08 -12.31 1.13
CA LEU A 394 17.40 -11.08 0.40
C LEU A 394 17.96 -11.39 -0.97
N GLN A 395 17.64 -10.51 -1.92
CA GLN A 395 18.09 -10.62 -3.30
C GLN A 395 18.50 -9.26 -3.87
N ASN A 396 19.53 -9.29 -4.72
CA ASN A 396 19.90 -8.17 -5.56
C ASN A 396 18.87 -8.01 -6.70
N PRO A 397 18.39 -6.80 -7.01
CA PRO A 397 17.31 -6.56 -7.99
C PRO A 397 17.62 -7.07 -9.41
N SER A 398 18.90 -7.29 -9.75
CA SER A 398 19.28 -7.98 -10.99
C SER A 398 18.87 -9.47 -11.04
N GLY A 399 18.36 -10.01 -9.93
CA GLY A 399 17.89 -11.40 -9.78
C GLY A 399 19.02 -12.44 -9.67
N SER A 400 20.26 -12.04 -9.94
CA SER A 400 21.39 -12.96 -10.14
C SER A 400 21.98 -13.54 -8.85
N ILE A 401 21.85 -12.84 -7.72
CA ILE A 401 22.45 -13.22 -6.44
C ILE A 401 21.43 -13.05 -5.31
N GLN A 402 21.27 -14.10 -4.50
CA GLN A 402 20.36 -14.13 -3.35
C GLN A 402 21.00 -14.85 -2.16
N THR A 403 20.54 -14.55 -0.95
CA THR A 403 20.92 -15.31 0.24
C THR A 403 20.22 -16.66 0.25
N THR A 404 20.71 -17.60 1.06
CA THR A 404 19.85 -18.70 1.49
C THR A 404 18.72 -18.16 2.37
N MET A 405 17.57 -18.82 2.34
CA MET A 405 16.50 -18.59 3.30
C MET A 405 17.03 -18.91 4.71
N GLY A 406 16.75 -18.07 5.70
CA GLY A 406 17.30 -18.25 7.04
C GLY A 406 16.73 -17.29 8.09
N SER A 407 17.25 -17.38 9.31
CA SER A 407 16.97 -16.39 10.37
C SER A 407 17.47 -14.99 10.00
N VAL A 408 17.00 -13.95 10.71
CA VAL A 408 17.49 -12.58 10.52
C VAL A 408 19.02 -12.52 10.63
N LYS A 409 19.61 -13.24 11.59
CA LYS A 409 21.05 -13.32 11.80
C LYS A 409 21.78 -14.02 10.65
N GLN A 410 21.26 -15.14 10.16
CA GLN A 410 21.89 -15.89 9.06
C GLN A 410 21.85 -15.11 7.75
N VAL A 411 20.76 -14.40 7.48
CA VAL A 411 20.61 -13.57 6.28
C VAL A 411 21.54 -12.36 6.34
N THR A 412 21.59 -11.66 7.48
CA THR A 412 22.51 -10.53 7.68
C THR A 412 23.98 -10.95 7.60
N GLY A 413 24.33 -12.14 8.09
CA GLY A 413 25.67 -12.72 7.93
C GLY A 413 26.07 -13.00 6.47
N GLN A 414 25.14 -12.98 5.52
CA GLN A 414 25.38 -13.22 4.10
C GLN A 414 25.40 -11.95 3.24
N PHE A 415 25.32 -10.75 3.83
CA PHE A 415 25.31 -9.48 3.08
C PHE A 415 26.49 -9.34 2.11
N GLN A 416 27.68 -9.79 2.50
CA GLN A 416 28.88 -9.73 1.66
C GLN A 416 28.75 -10.55 0.38
N LYS A 417 27.90 -11.59 0.36
CA LYS A 417 27.69 -12.42 -0.83
C LYS A 417 26.86 -11.72 -1.90
N LEU A 418 26.03 -10.74 -1.53
CA LEU A 418 25.06 -10.09 -2.42
C LEU A 418 25.68 -9.04 -3.35
N ASN A 419 26.95 -8.71 -3.15
CA ASN A 419 27.70 -7.71 -3.92
C ASN A 419 26.93 -6.38 -4.06
N PHE A 420 26.35 -5.91 -2.95
CA PHE A 420 25.59 -4.67 -2.92
C PHE A 420 26.49 -3.45 -3.07
N ASN A 421 26.02 -2.46 -3.83
CA ASN A 421 26.54 -1.11 -3.74
C ASN A 421 26.11 -0.45 -2.40
N ASN A 422 26.63 0.73 -2.07
CA ASN A 422 26.34 1.39 -0.80
C ASN A 422 24.85 1.70 -0.61
N ALA A 423 24.15 2.15 -1.66
CA ALA A 423 22.72 2.44 -1.61
C ALA A 423 21.88 1.17 -1.38
N GLN A 424 22.22 0.08 -2.07
CA GLN A 424 21.61 -1.24 -1.86
C GLN A 424 21.87 -1.75 -0.43
N MET A 425 23.07 -1.54 0.10
CA MET A 425 23.41 -1.90 1.48
C MET A 425 22.58 -1.09 2.49
N ALA A 426 22.39 0.21 2.24
CA ALA A 426 21.52 1.07 3.04
C ALA A 426 20.05 0.61 2.99
N ALA A 427 19.53 0.30 1.80
CA ALA A 427 18.17 -0.22 1.64
C ALA A 427 17.99 -1.59 2.33
N ALA A 428 18.95 -2.50 2.18
CA ALA A 428 18.93 -3.81 2.84
C ALA A 428 19.00 -3.68 4.37
N THR A 429 19.76 -2.71 4.88
CA THR A 429 19.81 -2.40 6.32
C THR A 429 18.45 -1.92 6.83
N ARG A 430 17.78 -1.06 6.05
CA ARG A 430 16.41 -0.61 6.35
C ARG A 430 15.38 -1.74 6.36
N PHE A 431 15.63 -2.85 5.68
CA PHE A 431 14.84 -4.08 5.77
C PHE A 431 15.22 -4.96 6.96
N MET A 432 16.49 -5.31 7.11
CA MET A 432 16.86 -6.36 8.05
C MET A 432 16.81 -5.92 9.50
N LEU A 433 17.10 -4.66 9.81
CA LEU A 433 17.01 -4.17 11.19
C LEU A 433 15.60 -4.25 11.77
N PRO A 434 14.53 -3.79 11.11
CA PRO A 434 13.18 -3.96 11.64
C PRO A 434 12.67 -5.40 11.58
N SER A 435 13.29 -6.31 10.82
CA SER A 435 12.81 -7.69 10.64
C SER A 435 12.71 -8.46 11.96
N SER A 436 13.68 -8.29 12.87
CA SER A 436 13.66 -8.91 14.21
C SER A 436 12.59 -8.32 15.14
N LEU A 437 11.98 -7.20 14.75
CA LEU A 437 10.89 -6.53 15.48
C LEU A 437 9.53 -6.72 14.80
N THR A 438 9.46 -7.62 13.82
CA THR A 438 8.25 -7.94 13.02
C THR A 438 8.10 -9.43 12.75
N GLU A 439 8.63 -10.27 13.63
CA GLU A 439 8.35 -11.72 13.66
C GLU A 439 6.95 -12.01 14.20
N MET A 440 6.49 -13.26 14.05
CA MET A 440 5.19 -13.70 14.55
C MET A 440 5.01 -13.38 16.05
N TYR A 441 6.07 -13.52 16.85
CA TYR A 441 6.10 -13.09 18.24
C TYR A 441 5.61 -11.65 18.45
N ASN A 442 6.05 -10.73 17.60
CA ASN A 442 5.77 -9.29 17.74
C ASN A 442 4.32 -8.94 17.36
N ALA A 443 3.63 -9.76 16.58
CA ALA A 443 2.22 -9.59 16.28
C ALA A 443 1.30 -9.97 17.45
N VAL A 444 1.83 -10.63 18.48
CA VAL A 444 1.08 -11.06 19.67
C VAL A 444 1.57 -10.35 20.92
N ASN A 445 2.90 -10.21 21.06
CA ASN A 445 3.51 -9.62 22.24
C ASN A 445 3.05 -8.17 22.45
N GLY A 446 2.64 -7.87 23.68
CA GLY A 446 2.04 -6.58 24.06
C GLY A 446 0.54 -6.45 23.75
N LEU A 447 0.05 -7.02 22.64
CA LEU A 447 -1.38 -7.01 22.30
C LEU A 447 -2.20 -7.97 23.16
N GLY A 448 -1.59 -9.07 23.59
CA GLY A 448 -2.24 -10.11 24.39
C GLY A 448 -3.48 -10.65 23.67
N VAL A 449 -4.58 -10.77 24.39
CA VAL A 449 -5.84 -11.36 23.88
C VAL A 449 -6.44 -10.61 22.69
N ALA A 450 -6.10 -9.33 22.49
CA ALA A 450 -6.58 -8.56 21.35
C ALA A 450 -6.02 -9.08 20.01
N ALA A 451 -4.89 -9.82 20.05
CA ALA A 451 -4.32 -10.49 18.89
C ALA A 451 -5.11 -11.74 18.47
N LEU A 452 -6.00 -12.27 19.33
CA LEU A 452 -6.81 -13.45 19.03
C LEU A 452 -8.11 -13.04 18.33
N ARG A 453 -8.36 -13.62 17.15
CA ARG A 453 -9.65 -13.49 16.47
C ARG A 453 -10.75 -14.23 17.23
N ALA A 454 -10.43 -15.37 17.85
CA ALA A 454 -11.32 -16.15 18.70
C ALA A 454 -11.88 -15.33 19.88
N GLN A 455 -11.14 -14.33 20.39
CA GLN A 455 -11.61 -13.46 21.48
C GLN A 455 -12.87 -12.67 21.10
N ARG A 456 -13.11 -12.41 19.81
CA ARG A 456 -14.30 -11.68 19.32
C ARG A 456 -15.60 -12.47 19.46
N ASN A 457 -15.48 -13.79 19.63
CA ASN A 457 -16.59 -14.72 19.76
C ASN A 457 -16.97 -14.99 21.23
N VAL A 458 -16.27 -14.35 22.17
CA VAL A 458 -16.45 -14.54 23.61
C VAL A 458 -17.35 -13.45 24.17
N PHE A 459 -18.46 -13.86 24.79
CA PHE A 459 -19.32 -13.01 25.61
C PHE A 459 -19.27 -13.51 27.06
N SER A 460 -18.76 -12.65 27.96
CA SER A 460 -18.38 -13.07 29.33
C SER A 460 -17.38 -14.23 29.28
N SER A 461 -17.73 -15.41 29.77
CA SER A 461 -16.88 -16.62 29.73
C SER A 461 -17.40 -17.69 28.75
N VAL A 462 -18.29 -17.31 27.84
CA VAL A 462 -18.89 -18.21 26.85
C VAL A 462 -18.45 -17.79 25.46
N SER A 463 -17.78 -18.71 24.76
CA SER A 463 -17.54 -18.58 23.33
C SER A 463 -18.66 -19.26 22.56
N VAL A 464 -19.06 -18.67 21.43
CA VAL A 464 -19.77 -19.46 20.41
C VAL A 464 -18.83 -20.56 19.88
N GLY A 465 -19.39 -21.55 19.18
CA GLY A 465 -18.59 -22.55 18.47
C GLY A 465 -17.58 -21.91 17.52
N LEU A 466 -16.35 -22.41 17.54
CA LEU A 466 -15.30 -21.99 16.61
C LEU A 466 -15.25 -22.95 15.40
N PRO A 467 -14.99 -22.43 14.19
CA PRO A 467 -14.70 -23.26 13.02
C PRO A 467 -13.52 -24.22 13.26
N SER A 468 -13.48 -25.35 12.54
CA SER A 468 -12.40 -26.34 12.66
C SER A 468 -11.02 -25.84 12.18
N ASP A 469 -11.01 -24.72 11.48
CA ASP A 469 -9.84 -24.05 10.91
C ASP A 469 -9.56 -22.68 11.57
N GLN A 470 -10.10 -22.43 12.77
CA GLN A 470 -9.86 -21.19 13.51
C GLN A 470 -8.36 -20.93 13.71
N TRP A 471 -7.56 -21.96 13.97
CA TRP A 471 -6.10 -21.83 14.10
C TRP A 471 -5.43 -21.25 12.84
N LEU A 472 -5.95 -21.56 11.65
CA LEU A 472 -5.47 -20.96 10.39
C LEU A 472 -5.80 -19.47 10.34
N ALA A 473 -7.00 -19.10 10.79
CA ALA A 473 -7.42 -17.71 10.85
C ALA A 473 -6.56 -16.90 11.84
N GLU A 474 -6.15 -17.50 12.97
CA GLU A 474 -5.21 -16.89 13.92
C GLU A 474 -3.83 -16.69 13.28
N ALA A 475 -3.23 -17.76 12.74
CA ALA A 475 -1.90 -17.70 12.14
C ALA A 475 -1.83 -16.68 10.98
N ARG A 476 -2.83 -16.66 10.10
CA ARG A 476 -2.92 -15.66 9.02
C ARG A 476 -3.07 -14.25 9.56
N GLY A 477 -3.92 -14.04 10.55
CA GLY A 477 -4.11 -12.73 11.17
C GLY A 477 -2.85 -12.17 11.81
N TRP A 478 -2.08 -13.03 12.49
CA TRP A 478 -0.78 -12.67 13.04
C TRP A 478 0.22 -12.34 11.93
N PHE A 479 0.31 -13.16 10.88
CA PHE A 479 1.20 -12.90 9.74
C PHE A 479 0.86 -11.59 9.03
N GLU A 480 -0.41 -11.33 8.73
CA GLU A 480 -0.89 -10.06 8.17
C GLU A 480 -0.50 -8.86 9.06
N THR A 481 -0.64 -9.02 10.37
CA THR A 481 -0.21 -8.00 11.34
C THR A 481 1.30 -7.76 11.26
N THR A 482 2.12 -8.81 11.16
CA THR A 482 3.57 -8.63 10.98
C THR A 482 3.93 -7.86 9.71
N LEU A 483 3.24 -8.11 8.59
CA LEU A 483 3.46 -7.41 7.31
C LEU A 483 3.10 -5.92 7.41
N ALA A 484 1.99 -5.60 8.07
CA ALA A 484 1.62 -4.20 8.34
C ALA A 484 2.60 -3.51 9.30
N MET A 485 3.04 -4.19 10.36
CA MET A 485 4.10 -3.69 11.26
C MET A 485 5.39 -3.39 10.48
N TYR A 486 5.72 -4.25 9.53
CA TYR A 486 6.94 -4.11 8.73
C TYR A 486 6.91 -2.89 7.82
N GLN A 487 5.79 -2.66 7.10
CA GLN A 487 5.60 -1.41 6.35
C GLN A 487 5.68 -0.18 7.26
N LEU A 488 5.03 -0.20 8.44
CA LEU A 488 5.04 0.92 9.39
C LEU A 488 6.46 1.24 9.89
N ARG A 489 7.27 0.21 10.21
CA ARG A 489 8.65 0.40 10.68
C ARG A 489 9.58 0.90 9.57
N VAL A 490 9.42 0.44 8.34
CA VAL A 490 10.23 0.91 7.21
C VAL A 490 9.90 2.38 6.87
N VAL A 491 8.63 2.74 6.91
CA VAL A 491 8.15 4.11 6.70
C VAL A 491 8.60 5.05 7.84
N SER A 492 8.52 4.59 9.09
CA SER A 492 8.87 5.42 10.26
C SER A 492 10.36 5.79 10.32
N PHE A 493 11.23 5.10 9.58
CA PHE A 493 12.64 5.47 9.42
C PHE A 493 12.81 6.92 8.93
N ALA A 494 11.99 7.36 7.97
CA ALA A 494 12.12 8.70 7.36
C ALA A 494 11.34 9.77 8.11
N PHE A 495 10.39 9.37 8.96
CA PHE A 495 9.50 10.29 9.66
C PHE A 495 9.27 9.83 11.09
N LYS A 496 9.87 10.57 12.02
CA LYS A 496 9.58 10.51 13.44
C LYS A 496 9.16 11.88 13.92
N ASP A 497 7.97 11.95 14.50
CA ASP A 497 7.53 13.11 15.24
C ASP A 497 8.21 13.08 16.62
N ASP A 498 8.98 14.12 16.95
CA ASP A 498 9.64 14.23 18.26
C ASP A 498 8.65 14.17 19.42
N SER A 499 7.41 14.61 19.21
CA SER A 499 6.36 14.48 20.23
C SER A 499 5.93 13.03 20.50
N GLN A 500 6.23 12.11 19.58
CA GLN A 500 5.95 10.68 19.72
C GLN A 500 7.19 9.86 20.08
N LEU A 501 8.39 10.46 20.08
CA LEU A 501 9.60 9.79 20.52
C LEU A 501 9.72 9.92 22.04
N ASP A 502 9.69 8.78 22.74
CA ASP A 502 9.90 8.75 24.18
C ASP A 502 11.30 9.32 24.53
N PRO A 503 11.46 10.11 25.59
CA PRO A 503 12.75 10.72 25.98
C PRO A 503 13.91 9.72 26.18
N TYR A 504 13.60 8.44 26.43
CA TYR A 504 14.60 7.38 26.60
C TYR A 504 14.93 6.65 25.29
N MET A 505 14.35 7.06 24.17
CA MET A 505 14.69 6.60 22.83
C MET A 505 15.40 7.70 22.04
N ARG A 506 16.28 7.28 21.15
CA ARG A 506 16.99 8.17 20.21
C ARG A 506 16.97 7.57 18.82
N LEU A 507 17.19 8.42 17.83
CA LEU A 507 17.37 8.00 16.45
C LEU A 507 18.85 7.95 16.14
N ASN A 508 19.27 6.91 15.43
CA ASN A 508 20.66 6.74 15.03
C ASN A 508 20.75 6.20 13.60
N LEU A 509 21.59 6.82 12.78
CA LEU A 509 21.90 6.38 11.43
C LEU A 509 23.15 5.48 11.39
N ASP A 510 24.00 5.54 12.41
CA ASP A 510 25.28 4.84 12.49
C ASP A 510 25.18 3.58 13.36
N LEU A 511 24.42 2.59 12.87
CA LEU A 511 24.21 1.32 13.57
C LEU A 511 25.16 0.19 13.16
N LEU A 512 25.86 0.35 12.03
CA LEU A 512 26.70 -0.69 11.44
C LEU A 512 28.20 -0.42 11.64
N THR A 513 28.58 0.10 12.80
CA THR A 513 29.99 0.40 13.15
C THR A 513 30.92 -0.83 13.10
N SER A 514 30.39 -2.06 13.02
CA SER A 514 31.18 -3.29 12.87
C SER A 514 31.46 -3.67 11.41
N GLN A 515 30.74 -3.12 10.42
CA GLN A 515 31.02 -3.33 9.01
C GLN A 515 31.65 -2.07 8.42
N LYS A 516 32.79 -2.27 7.74
CA LYS A 516 33.65 -1.29 7.05
C LYS A 516 32.97 -0.49 5.92
N THR A 517 31.68 -0.20 6.02
CA THR A 517 30.89 0.43 4.97
C THR A 517 30.34 1.75 5.50
N ASN A 518 30.95 2.85 5.06
CA ASN A 518 30.47 4.20 5.30
C ASN A 518 29.20 4.45 4.48
N ILE A 519 28.08 3.82 4.88
CA ILE A 519 26.75 3.96 4.25
C ILE A 519 25.91 5.04 4.91
N THR A 520 26.46 5.75 5.89
CA THR A 520 25.74 6.78 6.64
C THR A 520 25.25 7.89 5.72
N SER A 521 26.05 8.28 4.72
CA SER A 521 25.64 9.24 3.69
C SER A 521 24.46 8.74 2.85
N ASP A 522 24.45 7.45 2.49
CA ASP A 522 23.35 6.85 1.72
C ASP A 522 22.08 6.78 2.57
N LEU A 523 22.20 6.37 3.84
CA LEU A 523 21.08 6.36 4.79
C LEU A 523 20.51 7.76 5.04
N GLU A 524 21.37 8.77 5.16
CA GLU A 524 20.96 10.18 5.29
C GLU A 524 20.22 10.66 4.04
N SER A 525 20.70 10.29 2.85
CA SER A 525 20.02 10.60 1.59
C SER A 525 18.63 9.95 1.51
N MET A 526 18.47 8.75 2.08
CA MET A 526 17.21 8.03 2.11
C MET A 526 16.15 8.65 3.03
N CYS A 527 16.55 9.54 3.96
CA CYS A 527 15.62 10.20 4.87
C CYS A 527 14.58 11.06 4.15
N SER A 528 14.95 11.68 3.03
CA SER A 528 14.05 12.48 2.19
C SER A 528 13.48 11.69 1.01
N GLN A 529 13.70 10.38 0.94
CA GLN A 529 13.31 9.53 -0.20
C GLN A 529 12.22 8.51 0.17
N GLN A 530 11.32 8.85 1.08
CA GLN A 530 10.22 7.95 1.46
C GLN A 530 8.92 8.34 0.77
N LYS A 531 8.43 7.51 -0.15
CA LYS A 531 7.09 7.61 -0.73
C LYS A 531 6.04 7.09 0.23
N LEU A 532 4.90 7.77 0.21
CA LEU A 532 3.65 7.39 0.85
C LEU A 532 2.53 7.50 -0.18
N ARG A 533 1.37 6.95 0.16
CA ARG A 533 0.14 7.28 -0.55
C ARG A 533 -0.60 8.34 0.26
N ASN A 534 -1.22 9.30 -0.40
CA ASN A 534 -2.13 10.24 0.27
C ASN A 534 -3.15 10.79 -0.72
N ILE A 535 -4.37 10.27 -0.67
CA ILE A 535 -5.37 10.54 -1.70
C ILE A 535 -6.18 11.82 -1.39
N ALA A 536 -6.25 12.27 -0.13
CA ALA A 536 -7.22 13.30 0.27
C ALA A 536 -6.64 14.72 0.43
N LYS A 537 -5.42 14.87 0.97
CA LYS A 537 -4.89 16.20 1.34
C LYS A 537 -3.94 16.82 0.32
N TRP A 538 -3.35 15.99 -0.55
CA TRP A 538 -2.24 16.38 -1.43
C TRP A 538 -2.49 15.90 -2.86
N GLN A 539 -1.97 16.65 -3.83
CA GLN A 539 -2.02 16.35 -5.25
C GLN A 539 -0.63 16.43 -5.84
N THR A 540 -0.27 15.44 -6.67
CA THR A 540 1.02 15.35 -7.35
C THR A 540 0.81 15.52 -8.85
N PHE A 541 1.60 16.40 -9.46
CA PHE A 541 1.52 16.77 -10.88
C PHE A 541 2.82 16.43 -11.61
N SER A 542 2.70 15.99 -12.85
CA SER A 542 3.86 15.80 -13.73
C SER A 542 4.36 17.14 -14.25
N ILE A 543 5.63 17.47 -13.98
CA ILE A 543 6.26 18.68 -14.53
C ILE A 543 6.39 18.60 -16.05
N ALA A 544 6.73 17.42 -16.57
CA ALA A 544 6.79 17.19 -18.01
C ALA A 544 5.42 17.44 -18.67
N GLY A 545 4.33 16.94 -18.07
CA GLY A 545 2.97 17.19 -18.56
C GLY A 545 2.60 18.68 -18.57
N LEU A 546 2.91 19.39 -17.48
CA LEU A 546 2.69 20.84 -17.39
C LEU A 546 3.52 21.62 -18.42
N ALA A 547 4.80 21.25 -18.62
CA ALA A 547 5.68 21.88 -19.58
C ALA A 547 5.22 21.67 -21.04
N ILE A 548 4.75 20.47 -21.38
CA ILE A 548 4.19 20.17 -22.71
C ILE A 548 2.95 21.03 -22.97
N ILE A 549 2.03 21.12 -22.00
CA ILE A 549 0.83 21.94 -22.14
C ILE A 549 1.21 23.40 -22.34
N ALA A 550 2.10 23.95 -21.49
CA ALA A 550 2.55 25.32 -21.60
C ALA A 550 3.27 25.61 -22.93
N GLY A 551 4.14 24.71 -23.38
CA GLY A 551 4.90 24.86 -24.62
C GLY A 551 4.03 24.79 -25.88
N ILE A 552 3.21 23.75 -26.02
CA ILE A 552 2.33 23.58 -27.19
C ILE A 552 1.25 24.67 -27.20
N GLY A 553 0.58 24.89 -26.07
CA GLY A 553 -0.47 25.90 -25.97
C GLY A 553 0.08 27.31 -26.20
N GLY A 554 1.24 27.62 -25.64
CA GLY A 554 1.91 28.91 -25.85
C GLY A 554 2.32 29.11 -27.30
N GLY A 555 2.88 28.09 -27.94
CA GLY A 555 3.23 28.12 -29.36
C GLY A 555 2.03 28.38 -30.26
N ILE A 556 0.90 27.71 -30.01
CA ILE A 556 -0.36 27.92 -30.74
C ILE A 556 -0.84 29.37 -30.60
N ILE A 557 -0.84 29.90 -29.37
CA ILE A 557 -1.29 31.28 -29.11
C ILE A 557 -0.40 32.28 -29.84
N ILE A 558 0.93 32.13 -29.75
CA ILE A 558 1.88 33.03 -30.42
C ILE A 558 1.72 32.97 -31.94
N LEU A 559 1.61 31.77 -32.51
CA LEU A 559 1.40 31.57 -33.95
C LEU A 559 0.10 32.23 -34.42
N SER A 560 -0.99 32.06 -33.66
CA SER A 560 -2.28 32.68 -33.98
C SER A 560 -2.18 34.20 -33.98
N LEU A 561 -1.58 34.77 -32.93
CA LEU A 561 -1.39 36.23 -32.83
C LEU A 561 -0.48 36.79 -33.93
N ALA A 562 0.53 36.05 -34.36
CA ALA A 562 1.40 36.46 -35.46
C ALA A 562 0.64 36.52 -36.80
N VAL A 563 -0.17 35.49 -37.10
CA VAL A 563 -1.00 35.45 -38.31
C VAL A 563 -2.07 36.55 -38.30
N GLU A 564 -2.71 36.80 -37.15
CA GLU A 564 -3.69 37.89 -37.01
C GLU A 564 -3.05 39.28 -37.12
N GLY A 565 -1.79 39.44 -36.71
CA GLY A 565 -1.05 40.70 -36.80
C GLY A 565 -0.67 41.12 -38.22
N ASP A 566 -0.43 40.16 -39.12
CA ASP A 566 -0.04 40.41 -40.51
C ASP A 566 -1.24 40.78 -41.41
N ASP A 567 -2.48 40.50 -40.98
CA ASP A 567 -3.72 40.85 -41.71
C ASP A 567 -4.15 42.33 -41.49
N VAL A 568 -3.38 43.14 -40.75
CA VAL A 568 -3.68 44.56 -40.41
C VAL A 568 -2.93 45.57 -41.31
N ILE A 569 -2.26 45.15 -42.40
CA ILE A 569 -1.60 46.07 -43.35
C ILE A 569 -2.25 46.02 -44.73
#